data_AF-A0ABD3CGH6-F1
#
_entry.id   AF-A0ABD3CGH6-F1
#
_cell.length_a   1.000
_cell.length_b   1.000
_cell.length_c   1.000
_cell.angle_alpha   90.00
_cell.angle_beta   90.00
_cell.angle_gamma   90.00
#
_symmetry.space_group_name_H-M   'P 1'
#
loop_
_entity.id
_entity.type
_entity.pdbx_description
1 polymer ?
#
loop_
_entity_poly.entity_id
_entity_poly.type
_entity_poly.pdbx_seq_one_letter_code
_entity_poly.pdbx_strand_id
1 'polypeptide(L)'
;MTGQAPAEDSEVILHPKAVFADPFRRSFNVLVMCDSYTPAGDPIRTNKRYEAAKIFSHHEIVYEQPWLRAKVYFVQKDTESSLGGPQGSDPPLLTHKDALSLGAPHTISTLCVGVSAGDELWVARYILERITEIAGVVLSFFPKPLIHSDWNVAGAKTKYSTRSMNEDGGYEEIEKAIVKLGSKRNYHIELALKSYQCSFSK
;
A
#
# COMPACT_ATOMS: atom_id res chain seq x y z
N MET A 1 -2.19 4.01 -22.37
CA MET A 1 -3.32 3.13 -22.00
C MET A 1 -3.02 2.47 -20.66
N THR A 2 -4.02 2.19 -19.82
CA THR A 2 -3.83 1.63 -18.46
C THR A 2 -3.51 0.13 -18.45
N GLY A 3 -3.66 -0.56 -19.60
CA GLY A 3 -3.42 -2.00 -19.74
C GLY A 3 -4.47 -2.89 -19.05
N GLN A 4 -5.69 -2.37 -18.87
CA GLN A 4 -6.76 -3.04 -18.10
C GLN A 4 -7.88 -3.63 -18.95
N ALA A 5 -7.91 -3.31 -20.25
CA ALA A 5 -8.92 -3.76 -21.20
C ALA A 5 -8.25 -4.07 -22.55
N PRO A 6 -8.77 -5.03 -23.33
CA PRO A 6 -8.27 -5.30 -24.68
C PRO A 6 -8.49 -4.09 -25.61
N ALA A 7 -7.82 -4.08 -26.76
CA ALA A 7 -7.97 -3.00 -27.73
C ALA A 7 -9.36 -2.96 -28.39
N GLU A 8 -10.02 -4.11 -28.47
CA GLU A 8 -11.33 -4.31 -29.14
C GLU A 8 -12.50 -3.85 -28.27
N ASP A 9 -12.36 -3.94 -26.94
CA ASP A 9 -13.30 -3.44 -25.95
C ASP A 9 -12.51 -2.77 -24.83
N SER A 10 -12.39 -1.44 -24.94
CA SER A 10 -11.50 -0.63 -24.10
C SER A 10 -12.19 -0.04 -22.87
N GLU A 11 -13.51 -0.25 -22.71
CA GLU A 11 -14.28 0.35 -21.64
C GLU A 11 -14.01 -0.31 -20.29
N VAL A 12 -13.85 0.52 -19.26
CA VAL A 12 -13.74 0.10 -17.87
C VAL A 12 -14.66 0.98 -17.03
N ILE A 13 -15.55 0.34 -16.29
CA ILE A 13 -16.53 1.02 -15.46
C ILE A 13 -15.94 1.26 -14.07
N LEU A 14 -16.03 2.51 -13.60
CA LEU A 14 -15.57 2.90 -12.27
C LEU A 14 -16.75 2.98 -11.31
N HIS A 15 -16.69 2.19 -10.23
CA HIS A 15 -17.69 2.20 -9.16
C HIS A 15 -17.14 2.96 -7.95
N PRO A 16 -17.72 4.11 -7.56
CA PRO A 16 -17.32 4.85 -6.36
C PRO A 16 -17.43 4.00 -5.09
N LYS A 17 -16.42 4.07 -4.20
CA LYS A 17 -16.33 3.29 -2.96
C LYS A 17 -16.08 4.11 -1.71
N ALA A 18 -15.24 5.15 -1.81
CA ALA A 18 -14.97 6.05 -0.70
C ALA A 18 -14.74 7.47 -1.22
N VAL A 19 -15.07 8.46 -0.39
CA VAL A 19 -14.97 9.88 -0.72
C VAL A 19 -14.11 10.56 0.33
N PHE A 20 -13.15 11.36 -0.12
CA PHE A 20 -12.21 12.11 0.72
C PHE A 20 -12.20 13.57 0.29
N ALA A 21 -11.96 14.49 1.22
CA ALA A 21 -11.76 15.89 0.85
C ALA A 21 -10.51 16.05 -0.03
N ASP A 22 -10.59 16.86 -1.08
CA ASP A 22 -9.45 17.12 -1.96
C ASP A 22 -8.52 18.18 -1.33
N PRO A 23 -7.31 17.80 -0.87
CA PRO A 23 -6.40 18.75 -0.21
C PRO A 23 -5.76 19.74 -1.19
N PHE A 24 -5.79 19.45 -2.49
CA PHE A 24 -5.16 20.27 -3.54
C PHE A 24 -6.12 21.33 -4.06
N ARG A 25 -7.34 20.92 -4.44
CA ARG A 25 -8.35 21.83 -4.97
C ARG A 25 -9.13 22.57 -3.88
N ARG A 26 -9.18 22.03 -2.65
CA ARG A 26 -9.85 22.60 -1.47
C ARG A 26 -11.36 22.81 -1.67
N SER A 27 -12.01 23.45 -0.70
CA SER A 27 -13.45 23.80 -0.72
C SER A 27 -14.34 22.56 -0.86
N PHE A 28 -15.33 22.56 -1.76
CA PHE A 28 -16.27 21.44 -1.95
C PHE A 28 -15.76 20.36 -2.91
N ASN A 29 -14.47 20.39 -3.27
CA ASN A 29 -13.88 19.37 -4.15
C ASN A 29 -13.54 18.10 -3.35
N VAL A 30 -13.72 16.95 -4.00
CA VAL A 30 -13.51 15.64 -3.39
C VAL A 30 -12.66 14.73 -4.27
N LEU A 31 -11.92 13.83 -3.62
CA LEU A 31 -11.30 12.67 -4.23
C LEU A 31 -12.24 11.48 -4.06
N VAL A 32 -12.46 10.72 -5.13
CA VAL A 32 -13.30 9.53 -5.12
C VAL A 32 -12.43 8.31 -5.41
N MET A 33 -12.34 7.41 -4.44
CA MET A 33 -11.72 6.10 -4.62
C MET A 33 -12.73 5.18 -5.30
N CYS A 34 -12.31 4.53 -6.38
CA CYS A 34 -13.18 3.67 -7.19
C CYS A 34 -12.60 2.26 -7.30
N ASP A 35 -13.52 1.30 -7.43
CA ASP A 35 -13.24 -0.02 -7.98
C ASP A 35 -13.50 -0.05 -9.48
N SER A 36 -12.89 -1.02 -10.17
CA SER A 36 -12.99 -1.16 -11.62
C SER A 36 -13.67 -2.46 -12.03
N TYR A 37 -14.55 -2.35 -13.03
CA TYR A 37 -15.41 -3.42 -13.54
C TYR A 37 -15.44 -3.42 -15.06
N THR A 38 -15.77 -4.56 -15.66
CA THR A 38 -16.11 -4.67 -17.08
C THR A 38 -17.48 -4.05 -17.35
N PRO A 39 -17.83 -3.74 -18.60
CA PRO A 39 -19.19 -3.31 -18.97
C PRO A 39 -20.29 -4.32 -18.59
N ALA A 40 -19.94 -5.61 -18.51
CA ALA A 40 -20.84 -6.66 -18.04
C ALA A 40 -21.10 -6.65 -16.52
N GLY A 41 -20.36 -5.83 -15.76
CA GLY A 41 -20.48 -5.72 -14.31
C GLY A 41 -19.56 -6.66 -13.51
N ASP A 42 -18.65 -7.38 -14.18
CA ASP A 42 -17.68 -8.26 -13.53
C ASP A 42 -16.45 -7.49 -13.03
N PRO A 43 -15.88 -7.81 -11.87
CA PRO A 43 -14.65 -7.17 -11.39
C PRO A 43 -13.49 -7.48 -12.35
N ILE A 44 -12.75 -6.46 -12.78
CA ILE A 44 -11.58 -6.70 -13.62
C ILE A 44 -10.49 -7.46 -12.85
N ARG A 45 -9.59 -8.17 -13.56
CA ARG A 45 -8.54 -9.02 -12.96
C ARG A 45 -7.68 -8.32 -11.89
N THR A 46 -7.41 -7.03 -12.06
CA THR A 46 -6.59 -6.21 -11.16
C THR A 46 -7.37 -5.64 -9.96
N ASN A 47 -8.70 -5.74 -9.96
CA ASN A 47 -9.54 -5.32 -8.84
C ASN A 47 -9.41 -6.31 -7.67
N LYS A 48 -8.50 -6.01 -6.75
CA LYS A 48 -8.28 -6.82 -5.53
C LYS A 48 -9.22 -6.44 -4.39
N ARG A 49 -9.82 -5.26 -4.45
CA ARG A 49 -10.74 -4.76 -3.43
C ARG A 49 -12.04 -5.56 -3.40
N TYR A 50 -12.54 -6.03 -4.55
CA TYR A 50 -13.77 -6.81 -4.63
C TYR A 50 -13.75 -8.07 -3.73
N GLU A 51 -12.71 -8.90 -3.84
CA GLU A 51 -12.57 -10.09 -3.00
C GLU A 51 -12.29 -9.74 -1.53
N ALA A 52 -11.50 -8.69 -1.27
CA ALA A 52 -11.29 -8.21 0.10
C ALA A 52 -12.60 -7.74 0.75
N ALA A 53 -13.44 -7.01 0.01
CA ALA A 53 -14.73 -6.53 0.47
C ALA A 53 -15.67 -7.69 0.82
N LYS A 54 -15.67 -8.79 0.05
CA LYS A 54 -16.44 -10.00 0.39
C LYS A 54 -16.02 -10.58 1.74
N ILE A 55 -14.72 -10.71 1.98
CA ILE A 55 -14.19 -11.23 3.25
C ILE A 55 -14.61 -10.32 4.40
N PHE A 56 -14.41 -9.01 4.28
CA PHE A 56 -14.75 -8.05 5.33
C PHE A 56 -16.25 -7.83 5.53
N SER A 57 -17.09 -8.26 4.60
CA SER A 57 -18.55 -8.23 4.74
C SER A 57 -19.12 -9.47 5.42
N HIS A 58 -18.30 -10.50 5.67
CA HIS A 58 -18.75 -11.71 6.36
C HIS A 58 -19.11 -11.39 7.82
N HIS A 59 -20.27 -11.85 8.29
CA HIS A 59 -20.83 -11.42 9.58
C HIS A 59 -19.88 -11.66 10.78
N GLU A 60 -19.16 -12.78 10.79
CA GLU A 60 -18.17 -13.08 11.84
C GLU A 60 -16.99 -12.10 11.84
N ILE A 61 -16.56 -11.68 10.64
CA ILE A 61 -15.47 -10.73 10.47
C ILE A 61 -15.91 -9.33 10.85
N VAL A 62 -17.14 -8.94 10.49
CA VAL A 62 -17.74 -7.68 10.92
C VAL A 62 -17.84 -7.62 12.45
N TYR A 63 -18.24 -8.72 13.08
CA TYR A 63 -18.31 -8.83 14.55
C TYR A 63 -16.94 -8.68 15.21
N GLU A 64 -15.91 -9.34 14.67
CA GLU A 64 -14.53 -9.27 15.18
C GLU A 64 -13.85 -7.93 14.92
N GLN A 65 -14.39 -7.06 14.06
CA GLN A 65 -13.87 -5.73 13.76
C GLN A 65 -12.34 -5.72 13.52
N PRO A 66 -11.82 -6.31 12.43
CA PRO A 66 -10.38 -6.37 12.21
C PRO A 66 -9.77 -4.97 12.05
N TRP A 67 -8.95 -4.55 13.01
CA TRP A 67 -8.15 -3.33 12.94
C TRP A 67 -6.84 -3.60 12.22
N LEU A 68 -6.54 -2.76 11.24
CA LEU A 68 -5.34 -2.83 10.43
C LEU A 68 -4.58 -1.51 10.54
N ARG A 69 -3.32 -1.60 10.95
CA ARG A 69 -2.36 -0.50 10.82
C ARG A 69 -1.32 -0.84 9.77
N ALA A 70 -1.51 -0.33 8.55
CA ALA A 70 -0.52 -0.50 7.48
C ALA A 70 0.50 0.63 7.55
N LYS A 71 1.79 0.27 7.60
CA LYS A 71 2.93 1.19 7.63
C LYS A 71 3.77 0.98 6.37
N VAL A 72 3.73 1.90 5.43
CA VAL A 72 4.40 1.80 4.13
C VAL A 72 5.60 2.72 4.06
N TYR A 73 6.77 2.14 3.78
CA TYR A 73 8.01 2.88 3.60
C TYR A 73 8.16 3.33 2.15
N PHE A 74 8.69 4.52 1.95
CA PHE A 74 8.96 5.08 0.62
C PHE A 74 10.24 5.90 0.62
N VAL A 75 10.84 6.04 -0.55
CA VAL A 75 12.04 6.85 -0.77
C VAL A 75 11.77 7.91 -1.82
N GLN A 76 12.26 9.10 -1.56
CA GLN A 76 12.33 10.21 -2.51
C GLN A 76 13.63 10.12 -3.31
N LYS A 77 13.53 10.18 -4.64
CA LYS A 77 14.67 10.15 -5.56
C LYS A 77 14.67 11.43 -6.40
N ASP A 78 15.85 12.03 -6.58
CA ASP A 78 16.02 13.11 -7.56
C ASP A 78 15.78 12.57 -8.98
N THR A 79 15.22 13.42 -9.82
CA THR A 79 14.90 13.13 -11.22
C THR A 79 16.14 12.80 -12.05
N GLU A 80 17.34 13.24 -11.63
CA GLU A 80 18.61 13.02 -12.34
C GLU A 80 19.42 11.82 -11.81
N SER A 81 19.11 11.27 -10.63
CA SER A 81 19.95 10.25 -9.98
C SER A 81 19.76 8.81 -10.49
N SER A 82 19.19 8.61 -11.67
CA SER A 82 19.28 7.33 -12.40
C SER A 82 20.66 7.07 -13.00
N LEU A 83 21.61 8.00 -12.93
CA LEU A 83 22.99 7.82 -13.39
C LEU A 83 24.01 8.33 -12.35
N GLY A 84 24.50 7.43 -11.49
CA GLY A 84 25.80 7.57 -10.84
C GLY A 84 25.87 8.51 -9.63
N GLY A 85 25.53 7.99 -8.44
CA GLY A 85 26.26 8.44 -7.24
C GLY A 85 27.74 8.05 -7.35
N PRO A 86 28.67 8.76 -6.70
CA PRO A 86 30.09 8.43 -6.74
C PRO A 86 30.29 6.98 -6.28
N GLN A 87 30.86 6.15 -7.16
CA GLN A 87 31.29 4.80 -6.81
C GLN A 87 32.37 4.91 -5.73
N GLY A 88 32.16 4.24 -4.59
CA GLY A 88 33.26 3.84 -3.72
C GLY A 88 33.37 4.48 -2.33
N SER A 89 32.28 4.91 -1.71
CA SER A 89 32.27 5.07 -0.25
C SER A 89 30.93 4.65 0.33
N ASP A 90 30.96 3.69 1.25
CA ASP A 90 29.80 3.34 2.05
C ASP A 90 29.24 4.62 2.69
N PRO A 91 27.94 4.93 2.50
CA PRO A 91 27.35 6.06 3.19
C PRO A 91 27.42 5.80 4.70
N PRO A 92 27.77 6.80 5.51
CA PRO A 92 27.85 6.62 6.96
C PRO A 92 26.50 6.15 7.51
N LEU A 93 26.56 5.28 8.53
CA LEU A 93 25.39 4.83 9.29
C LEU A 93 24.54 6.05 9.67
N LEU A 94 23.31 6.12 9.14
CA LEU A 94 22.40 7.25 9.31
C LEU A 94 22.24 7.59 10.79
N THR A 95 22.60 8.81 11.16
CA THR A 95 22.30 9.36 12.48
C THR A 95 20.89 9.95 12.49
N HIS A 96 20.29 10.17 13.67
CA HIS A 96 18.95 10.77 13.80
C HIS A 96 18.75 12.10 13.04
N LYS A 97 19.83 12.78 12.66
CA LYS A 97 19.81 14.05 11.91
C LYS A 97 19.59 13.87 10.41
N ASP A 98 19.81 12.67 9.88
CA ASP A 98 19.74 12.37 8.45
C ASP A 98 18.34 11.87 8.01
N ALA A 99 17.37 11.78 8.93
CA ALA A 99 16.02 11.26 8.64
C ALA A 99 15.16 12.18 7.74
N LEU A 100 15.65 13.39 7.42
CA LEU A 100 15.00 14.40 6.59
C LEU A 100 15.77 14.66 5.26
N SER A 101 16.86 13.93 4.99
CA SER A 101 17.64 14.11 3.77
C SER A 101 17.01 13.39 2.58
N LEU A 102 17.24 13.92 1.38
CA LEU A 102 16.93 13.24 0.13
C LEU A 102 17.55 11.85 0.11
N GLY A 103 16.74 10.86 -0.26
CA GLY A 103 17.08 9.46 -0.14
C GLY A 103 16.55 8.81 1.13
N ALA A 104 16.43 9.46 2.29
CA ALA A 104 16.03 8.79 3.54
C ALA A 104 14.65 8.09 3.43
N PRO A 105 14.47 6.89 4.03
CA PRO A 105 13.19 6.20 4.00
C PRO A 105 12.18 6.89 4.92
N HIS A 106 11.14 7.46 4.33
CA HIS A 106 10.00 8.01 5.04
C HIS A 106 8.90 6.96 5.21
N THR A 107 7.89 7.26 6.01
CA THR A 107 6.79 6.34 6.23
C THR A 107 5.45 7.04 6.34
N ILE A 108 4.44 6.48 5.66
CA ILE A 108 3.02 6.74 5.93
C ILE A 108 2.40 5.59 6.71
N SER A 109 1.42 5.89 7.56
CA SER A 109 0.62 4.84 8.21
C SER A 109 -0.84 5.20 8.33
N THR A 110 -1.70 4.21 8.10
CA THR A 110 -3.15 4.30 8.30
C THR A 110 -3.55 3.41 9.48
N LEU A 111 -4.67 3.71 10.15
CA LEU A 111 -5.27 2.85 11.19
C LEU A 111 -6.78 2.81 10.93
N CYS A 112 -7.25 1.72 10.36
CA CYS A 112 -8.64 1.61 9.91
C CYS A 112 -9.19 0.20 10.13
N VAL A 113 -10.51 0.05 9.98
CA VAL A 113 -11.20 -1.24 10.15
C VAL A 113 -11.54 -1.84 8.78
N GLY A 114 -11.18 -3.11 8.59
CA GLY A 114 -11.54 -3.89 7.42
C GLY A 114 -11.10 -3.26 6.09
N VAL A 115 -12.02 -3.19 5.12
CA VAL A 115 -11.72 -2.75 3.74
C VAL A 115 -11.24 -1.29 3.66
N SER A 116 -11.66 -0.44 4.60
CA SER A 116 -11.27 0.98 4.64
C SER A 116 -9.75 1.18 4.78
N ALA A 117 -9.04 0.22 5.39
CA ALA A 117 -7.59 0.29 5.53
C ALA A 117 -6.87 0.27 4.18
N GLY A 118 -7.41 -0.46 3.21
CA GLY A 118 -6.94 -0.45 1.83
C GLY A 118 -7.27 0.86 1.13
N ASP A 119 -8.50 1.33 1.28
CA ASP A 119 -9.00 2.55 0.62
C ASP A 119 -8.20 3.79 1.05
N GLU A 120 -8.02 3.98 2.36
CA GLU A 120 -7.24 5.09 2.91
C GLU A 120 -5.77 5.02 2.50
N LEU A 121 -5.16 3.83 2.49
CA LEU A 121 -3.76 3.68 2.10
C LEU A 121 -3.53 4.00 0.61
N TRP A 122 -4.45 3.59 -0.26
CA TRP A 122 -4.41 3.92 -1.68
C TRP A 122 -4.58 5.43 -1.92
N VAL A 123 -5.50 6.08 -1.22
CA VAL A 123 -5.67 7.55 -1.32
C VAL A 123 -4.47 8.29 -0.73
N ALA A 124 -3.92 7.84 0.40
CA ALA A 124 -2.71 8.41 0.97
C ALA A 124 -1.53 8.31 0.00
N ARG A 125 -1.39 7.17 -0.69
CA ARG A 125 -0.38 7.00 -1.75
C ARG A 125 -0.60 7.97 -2.91
N TYR A 126 -1.84 8.11 -3.39
CA TYR A 126 -2.16 9.07 -4.44
C TYR A 126 -1.77 10.50 -4.04
N ILE A 127 -2.18 10.94 -2.85
CA ILE A 127 -1.84 12.28 -2.33
C ILE A 127 -0.32 12.46 -2.26
N LEU A 128 0.41 11.45 -1.78
CA LEU A 128 1.86 11.50 -1.69
C LEU A 128 2.52 11.62 -3.08
N GLU A 129 2.09 10.83 -4.06
CA GLU A 129 2.57 10.91 -5.45
C GLU A 129 2.31 12.30 -6.05
N ARG A 130 1.12 12.88 -5.80
CA ARG A 130 0.78 14.25 -6.24
C ARG A 130 1.64 15.33 -5.57
N ILE A 131 1.97 15.18 -4.28
CA ILE A 131 2.88 16.09 -3.58
C ILE A 131 4.28 16.00 -4.17
N THR A 132 4.79 14.79 -4.41
CA THR A 132 6.13 14.61 -4.99
C THR A 132 6.23 15.12 -6.42
N GLU A 133 5.15 15.00 -7.21
CA GLU A 133 5.05 15.59 -8.55
C GLU A 133 5.19 17.11 -8.52
N ILE A 134 4.51 17.79 -7.58
CA ILE A 134 4.63 19.25 -7.38
C ILE A 134 6.05 19.64 -6.95
N ALA A 135 6.70 18.80 -6.14
CA ALA A 135 8.07 19.01 -5.69
C ALA A 135 9.14 18.67 -6.74
N GLY A 136 8.77 18.06 -7.89
CA GLY A 136 9.72 17.62 -8.91
C GLY A 136 10.54 16.39 -8.54
N VAL A 137 10.07 15.59 -7.57
CA VAL A 137 10.78 14.43 -7.00
C VAL A 137 10.07 13.13 -7.41
N VAL A 138 10.83 12.06 -7.62
CA VAL A 138 10.28 10.74 -7.92
C VAL A 138 10.06 9.94 -6.63
N LEU A 139 8.84 9.46 -6.43
CA LEU A 139 8.49 8.60 -5.31
C LEU A 139 8.69 7.12 -5.66
N SER A 140 9.34 6.37 -4.78
CA SER A 140 9.53 4.93 -4.95
C SER A 140 9.05 4.14 -3.73
N PHE A 141 8.13 3.20 -3.98
CA PHE A 141 7.69 2.16 -3.04
C PHE A 141 8.41 0.82 -3.27
N PHE A 142 9.49 0.84 -4.05
CA PHE A 142 10.20 -0.38 -4.40
C PHE A 142 10.89 -0.95 -3.15
N PRO A 143 10.77 -2.25 -2.85
CA PRO A 143 11.25 -2.79 -1.58
C PRO A 143 12.77 -2.68 -1.38
N LYS A 144 13.56 -2.64 -2.46
CA LYS A 144 15.00 -2.37 -2.40
C LYS A 144 15.36 -1.23 -3.35
N PRO A 145 15.01 0.03 -3.01
CA PRO A 145 15.04 1.15 -3.95
C PRO A 145 16.46 1.50 -4.42
N LEU A 146 17.48 1.09 -3.66
CA LEU A 146 18.90 1.22 -3.99
C LEU A 146 19.51 -0.19 -4.12
N ILE A 147 19.83 -0.59 -5.35
CA ILE A 147 20.26 -1.95 -5.69
C ILE A 147 21.68 -2.25 -5.14
N HIS A 148 22.51 -1.21 -4.96
CA HIS A 148 23.95 -1.32 -4.66
C HIS A 148 24.38 -0.86 -3.27
N SER A 149 23.46 -0.67 -2.32
CA SER A 149 23.79 -0.27 -0.95
C SER A 149 23.14 -1.22 0.07
N ASP A 150 23.79 -1.42 1.22
CA ASP A 150 23.26 -2.14 2.40
C ASP A 150 22.12 -1.38 3.13
N TRP A 151 21.50 -0.45 2.43
CA TRP A 151 20.41 0.35 2.93
C TRP A 151 19.15 -0.46 3.21
N ASN A 152 18.42 0.01 4.23
CA ASN A 152 17.22 -0.64 4.74
C ASN A 152 16.15 -0.87 3.66
N VAL A 153 15.63 -2.10 3.64
CA VAL A 153 14.53 -2.54 2.78
C VAL A 153 13.28 -1.70 3.08
N ALA A 154 12.70 -1.08 2.06
CA ALA A 154 11.37 -0.50 2.15
C ALA A 154 10.35 -1.64 2.22
N GLY A 155 9.55 -1.66 3.29
CA GLY A 155 8.53 -2.70 3.48
C GLY A 155 7.12 -2.11 3.59
N ALA A 156 6.14 -2.99 3.69
CA ALA A 156 4.82 -2.66 4.21
C ALA A 156 4.63 -3.49 5.49
N LYS A 157 4.79 -2.86 6.66
CA LYS A 157 4.55 -3.51 7.95
C LYS A 157 3.07 -3.35 8.30
N THR A 158 2.37 -4.46 8.48
CA THR A 158 0.97 -4.45 8.89
C THR A 158 0.87 -4.91 10.33
N LYS A 159 0.31 -4.07 11.21
CA LYS A 159 -0.18 -4.52 12.52
C LYS A 159 -1.65 -4.89 12.38
N TYR A 160 -2.05 -5.93 13.10
CA TYR A 160 -3.39 -6.49 13.05
C TYR A 160 -3.87 -6.76 14.47
N SER A 161 -5.13 -6.44 14.76
CA SER A 161 -5.83 -6.93 15.93
C SER A 161 -7.32 -7.11 15.63
N THR A 162 -7.98 -7.95 16.41
CA THR A 162 -9.44 -8.07 16.39
C THR A 162 -9.99 -7.70 17.75
N ARG A 163 -11.32 -7.67 17.87
CA ARG A 163 -12.02 -7.33 19.09
C ARG A 163 -11.61 -8.29 20.21
N SER A 164 -11.68 -9.59 19.93
CA SER A 164 -11.29 -10.64 20.88
C SER A 164 -9.81 -10.56 21.30
N MET A 165 -8.91 -10.07 20.43
CA MET A 165 -7.51 -9.84 20.80
C MET A 165 -7.29 -8.65 21.74
N ASN A 166 -8.21 -7.69 21.73
CA ASN A 166 -8.12 -6.48 22.56
C ASN A 166 -8.91 -6.61 23.88
N GLU A 167 -9.70 -7.67 24.04
CA GLU A 167 -10.44 -7.99 25.27
C GLU A 167 -9.55 -8.80 26.26
N ASP A 168 -10.03 -8.96 27.49
CA ASP A 168 -9.33 -9.73 28.52
C ASP A 168 -9.13 -11.19 28.09
N GLY A 169 -7.90 -11.69 28.20
CA GLY A 169 -7.52 -13.01 27.67
C GLY A 169 -7.15 -13.02 26.18
N GLY A 170 -7.16 -11.87 25.49
CA GLY A 170 -6.88 -11.76 24.06
C GLY A 170 -5.47 -12.23 23.63
N TYR A 171 -4.54 -12.40 24.56
CA TYR A 171 -3.22 -12.98 24.28
C TYR A 171 -3.32 -14.41 23.72
N GLU A 172 -4.24 -15.23 24.20
CA GLU A 172 -4.47 -16.57 23.66
C GLU A 172 -4.96 -16.52 22.20
N GLU A 173 -5.81 -15.55 21.87
CA GLU A 173 -6.28 -15.33 20.50
C GLU A 173 -5.15 -14.87 19.57
N ILE A 174 -4.21 -14.06 20.09
CA ILE A 174 -3.00 -13.67 19.36
C ILE A 174 -2.14 -14.89 19.05
N GLU A 175 -1.89 -15.78 20.02
CA GLU A 175 -1.12 -17.00 19.79
C GLU A 175 -1.78 -17.92 18.76
N LYS A 176 -3.10 -18.13 18.87
CA LYS A 176 -3.89 -18.89 17.87
C LYS A 176 -3.75 -18.28 16.48
N ALA A 177 -3.79 -16.95 16.35
CA ALA A 177 -3.64 -16.27 15.07
C ALA A 177 -2.21 -16.42 14.50
N ILE A 178 -1.18 -16.34 15.33
CA ILE A 178 0.23 -16.55 14.91
C ILE A 178 0.42 -17.96 14.36
N VAL A 179 -0.14 -18.98 15.01
CA VAL A 179 -0.08 -20.37 14.52
C VAL A 179 -0.77 -20.51 13.17
N LYS A 180 -1.96 -19.91 12.99
CA LYS A 180 -2.69 -19.89 11.71
C LYS A 180 -1.92 -19.15 10.61
N LEU A 181 -1.23 -18.05 10.92
CA LEU A 181 -0.37 -17.34 9.97
C LEU A 181 0.85 -18.19 9.58
N GLY A 182 1.44 -18.89 10.55
CA GLY A 182 2.57 -19.79 10.33
C GLY A 182 2.24 -20.92 9.36
N SER A 183 1.06 -21.53 9.47
CA SER A 183 0.64 -22.62 8.59
C SER A 183 0.41 -22.17 7.14
N LYS A 184 0.14 -20.88 6.90
CA LYS A 184 -0.03 -20.28 5.57
C LYS A 184 1.15 -19.40 5.12
N ARG A 185 2.31 -19.51 5.78
CA ARG A 185 3.49 -18.68 5.51
C ARG A 185 3.84 -18.57 4.03
N ASN A 186 3.98 -19.70 3.33
CA ASN A 186 4.40 -19.70 1.92
C ASN A 186 3.39 -19.00 1.01
N TYR A 187 2.09 -19.19 1.27
CA TYR A 187 1.02 -18.52 0.56
C TYR A 187 1.07 -16.99 0.73
N HIS A 188 1.29 -16.51 1.97
CA HIS A 188 1.43 -15.08 2.24
C HIS A 188 2.69 -14.48 1.59
N ILE A 189 3.81 -15.21 1.60
CA ILE A 189 5.05 -14.78 0.92
C ILE A 189 4.83 -14.68 -0.59
N GLU A 190 4.18 -15.67 -1.20
CA GLU A 190 3.90 -15.69 -2.64
C GLU A 190 3.01 -14.52 -3.07
N LEU A 191 1.97 -14.20 -2.28
CA LEU A 191 1.12 -13.03 -2.52
C LEU A 191 1.91 -11.71 -2.45
N ALA A 192 2.82 -11.59 -1.48
CA ALA A 192 3.70 -10.43 -1.38
C ALA A 192 4.62 -10.33 -2.61
N LEU A 193 5.20 -11.45 -3.05
CA LEU A 193 6.07 -11.52 -4.24
C LEU A 193 5.35 -11.19 -5.55
N LYS A 194 4.15 -11.73 -5.75
CA LYS A 194 3.31 -11.41 -6.93
C LYS A 194 2.98 -9.92 -7.02
N SER A 195 2.78 -9.28 -5.87
CA SER A 195 2.54 -7.84 -5.79
C SER A 195 3.78 -7.04 -6.24
N TYR A 196 4.99 -7.53 -5.96
CA TYR A 196 6.23 -6.92 -6.46
C TYR A 196 6.41 -7.11 -7.97
N GLN A 197 6.17 -8.31 -8.51
CA GLN A 197 6.34 -8.58 -9.95
C GLN A 197 5.38 -7.79 -10.83
N CYS A 198 4.16 -7.51 -10.35
CA CYS A 198 3.19 -6.67 -11.07
C CYS A 198 3.68 -5.21 -11.26
N SER A 199 4.69 -4.77 -10.50
CA SER A 199 5.31 -3.45 -10.64
C SER A 199 6.43 -3.42 -11.69
N PHE A 200 6.89 -4.57 -12.19
CA PHE A 200 7.96 -4.70 -13.20
C PHE A 200 7.47 -4.94 -14.63
N SER A 201 6.20 -5.29 -14.83
CA SER A 201 5.64 -5.59 -16.15
C SER A 201 4.99 -4.37 -16.83
N LYS A 202 5.44 -3.15 -16.51
CA LYS A 202 4.99 -1.90 -17.15
C LYS A 202 6.14 -1.25 -17.89
#